data_AF-A0A6V7JTB7-F1
#
_entry.id   AF-A0A6V7JTB7-F1
#
_cell.length_a   1.000
_cell.length_b   1.000
_cell.length_c   1.000
_cell.angle_alpha   90.00
_cell.angle_beta   90.00
_cell.angle_gamma   90.00
#
_symmetry.space_group_name_H-M   'P 1'
#
loop_
_entity.id
_entity.type
_entity.pdbx_description
1 polymer ?
#
loop_
_entity_poly.entity_id
_entity_poly.type
_entity_poly.pdbx_seq_one_letter_code
_entity_poly.pdbx_strand_id
1 'polypeptide(L)'
;IPLWGGVLITIVDTFTFLFLDKYGLRKLELFFGILITIMAVTFGYEYVSSAPPQLEVIKGMFTPMCQDCDSRVLLQAVGIVGAVIMPHNLYLHSALVKSREVDRQQPKKVKEANKYFFVEAVIALLVSFIINVFVVAVFANGLFNKTNADVYATCAARNDELGMDTFKNNTDPVSVDLFAGGIFLGCQFGILAMYIWAIGILAAGQSSTMTGTYAGQFAMEGFLNLQWARWKRVLFTRTIAIVPTFFVAFYSNIQDLTGMNDVLNAIMSLQLPFATLPTIAFTSSVHIMGQFKNG
;
A
#
# COMPACT_ATOMS: atom_id res chain seq x y z
N ILE A 1 -19.48 -10.93 1.56
CA ILE A 1 -20.25 -9.67 1.35
C ILE A 1 -20.12 -9.32 -0.12
N PRO A 2 -21.21 -9.04 -0.86
CA PRO A 2 -21.11 -8.65 -2.27
C PRO A 2 -20.29 -7.36 -2.41
N LEU A 3 -19.62 -7.17 -3.54
CA LEU A 3 -18.67 -6.05 -3.74
C LEU A 3 -19.32 -4.69 -3.48
N TRP A 4 -20.50 -4.43 -4.03
CA TRP A 4 -21.25 -3.19 -3.79
C TRP A 4 -21.58 -2.97 -2.31
N GLY A 5 -21.86 -4.05 -1.57
CA GLY A 5 -22.08 -4.00 -0.13
C GLY A 5 -20.80 -3.67 0.63
N GLY A 6 -19.66 -4.23 0.21
CA GLY A 6 -18.34 -3.88 0.72
C GLY A 6 -18.03 -2.39 0.53
N VAL A 7 -18.30 -1.85 -0.66
CA VAL A 7 -18.12 -0.42 -0.97
C VAL A 7 -18.95 0.45 -0.02
N LEU A 8 -20.22 0.11 0.24
CA LEU A 8 -21.04 0.86 1.20
C LEU A 8 -20.51 0.78 2.64
N ILE A 9 -19.99 -0.38 3.05
CA ILE A 9 -19.35 -0.53 4.37
C ILE A 9 -18.13 0.39 4.49
N THR A 10 -17.35 0.58 3.43
CA THR A 10 -16.20 1.50 3.48
C THR A 10 -16.59 2.94 3.77
N ILE A 11 -17.80 3.38 3.38
CA ILE A 11 -18.34 4.71 3.75
C ILE A 11 -18.49 4.79 5.26
N VAL A 12 -19.18 3.81 5.86
CA VAL A 12 -19.42 3.76 7.31
C VAL A 12 -18.11 3.66 8.08
N ASP A 13 -17.17 2.86 7.58
CA ASP A 13 -15.84 2.70 8.16
C ASP A 13 -15.08 4.03 8.19
N THR A 14 -15.15 4.83 7.13
CA THR A 14 -14.48 6.15 7.12
C THR A 14 -15.01 7.12 8.17
N PHE A 15 -16.31 7.07 8.48
CA PHE A 15 -16.89 7.87 9.56
C PHE A 15 -16.51 7.32 10.94
N THR A 16 -16.52 6.01 11.10
CA THR A 16 -16.09 5.32 12.32
C THR A 16 -14.62 5.66 12.63
N PHE A 17 -13.80 5.69 11.59
CA PHE A 17 -12.39 6.04 11.70
C PHE A 17 -12.16 7.52 12.02
N LEU A 18 -12.95 8.42 11.43
CA LEU A 18 -12.92 9.83 11.78
C LEU A 18 -13.29 10.08 13.25
N PHE A 19 -14.16 9.24 13.81
CA PHE A 19 -14.47 9.25 15.24
C PHE A 19 -13.30 8.72 16.08
N LEU A 20 -12.63 7.65 15.65
CA LEU A 20 -11.44 7.10 16.30
C LEU A 20 -10.24 8.05 16.28
N ASP A 21 -10.09 8.88 15.25
CA ASP A 21 -9.04 9.91 15.18
C ASP A 21 -9.14 10.95 16.31
N LYS A 22 -10.34 11.12 16.90
CA LYS A 22 -10.54 11.96 18.09
C LYS A 22 -9.85 11.39 19.34
N TYR A 23 -9.49 10.11 19.37
CA TYR A 23 -8.80 9.44 20.48
C TYR A 23 -7.27 9.64 20.49
N GLY A 24 -6.72 10.34 19.49
CA GLY A 24 -5.34 10.80 19.46
C GLY A 24 -4.40 9.97 18.56
N LEU A 25 -3.56 10.66 17.78
CA LEU A 25 -2.66 10.10 16.77
C LEU A 25 -1.78 8.95 17.28
N ARG A 26 -1.16 9.09 18.46
CA ARG A 26 -0.23 8.09 19.00
C ARG A 26 -0.86 6.71 19.22
N LYS A 27 -2.15 6.66 19.60
CA LYS A 27 -2.85 5.39 19.83
C LYS A 27 -3.14 4.68 18.50
N LEU A 28 -3.44 5.45 17.46
CA LEU A 28 -3.68 4.92 16.12
C LEU A 28 -2.39 4.44 15.46
N GLU A 29 -1.28 5.17 15.64
CA GLU A 29 0.05 4.72 15.20
C GLU A 29 0.42 3.38 15.85
N LEU A 30 0.20 3.22 17.16
CA LEU A 30 0.44 1.95 17.85
C LEU A 30 -0.44 0.83 17.29
N PHE A 31 -1.72 1.11 17.04
CA PHE A 31 -2.65 0.13 16.47
C PHE A 31 -2.18 -0.37 15.10
N PHE A 32 -1.81 0.53 14.18
CA PHE A 32 -1.28 0.12 12.87
C PHE A 32 0.09 -0.55 13.00
N GLY A 33 0.94 -0.11 13.91
CA GLY A 33 2.22 -0.75 14.19
C GLY A 33 2.05 -2.22 14.60
N ILE A 34 1.06 -2.52 15.44
CA ILE A 34 0.71 -3.90 15.83
C ILE A 34 0.26 -4.71 14.61
N LEU A 35 -0.63 -4.16 13.78
CA LEU A 35 -1.14 -4.86 12.59
C LEU A 35 -0.04 -5.13 11.56
N ILE A 36 0.82 -4.15 11.28
CA ILE A 36 1.98 -4.32 10.39
C ILE A 36 2.94 -5.36 10.96
N THR A 37 3.18 -5.37 12.27
CA THR A 37 4.04 -6.38 12.92
C THR A 37 3.47 -7.79 12.74
N ILE A 38 2.16 -7.97 12.95
CA ILE A 38 1.49 -9.25 12.75
C ILE A 38 1.62 -9.71 11.29
N MET A 39 1.38 -8.82 10.32
CA MET A 39 1.57 -9.15 8.90
C MET A 39 3.01 -9.53 8.58
N ALA A 40 3.99 -8.78 9.10
CA ALA A 40 5.41 -9.04 8.85
C ALA A 40 5.83 -10.41 9.39
N VAL A 41 5.39 -10.78 10.59
CA VAL A 41 5.69 -12.09 11.20
C VAL A 41 5.00 -13.22 10.42
N THR A 42 3.74 -13.03 10.04
CA THR A 42 2.96 -14.05 9.32
C THR A 42 3.53 -14.31 7.93
N PHE A 43 3.77 -13.25 7.14
CA PHE A 43 4.40 -13.39 5.83
C PHE A 43 5.86 -13.86 5.92
N GLY A 44 6.57 -13.51 6.99
CA GLY A 44 7.89 -14.08 7.26
C GLY A 44 7.84 -15.58 7.49
N TYR A 45 6.85 -16.06 8.25
CA TYR A 45 6.62 -17.50 8.45
C TYR A 45 6.23 -18.20 7.13
N GLU A 46 5.29 -17.63 6.37
CA GLU A 46 4.87 -18.17 5.07
C GLU A 46 6.04 -18.22 4.07
N TYR A 47 6.89 -17.20 4.05
CA TYR A 47 8.09 -17.16 3.22
C TYR A 47 9.06 -18.30 3.55
N VAL A 48 9.34 -18.51 4.84
CA VAL A 48 10.22 -19.61 5.28
C VAL A 48 9.58 -20.97 4.98
N SER A 49 8.28 -21.12 5.23
CA SER A 49 7.54 -22.37 5.00
C SER A 49 7.39 -22.69 3.51
N SER A 50 7.26 -21.68 2.65
CA SER A 50 7.17 -21.85 1.20
C SER A 50 8.53 -22.20 0.58
N ALA A 51 9.63 -21.93 1.28
CA ALA A 51 11.00 -22.17 0.84
C ALA A 51 11.26 -21.78 -0.63
N PRO A 52 10.95 -20.53 -1.06
CA PRO A 52 11.20 -20.11 -2.42
C PRO A 52 12.71 -20.15 -2.74
N PRO A 53 13.09 -20.37 -4.00
CA PRO A 53 14.50 -20.41 -4.42
C PRO A 53 15.20 -19.09 -4.10
N GLN A 54 15.97 -19.08 -3.00
CA GLN A 54 16.60 -17.88 -2.44
C GLN A 54 17.54 -17.20 -3.44
N LEU A 55 18.23 -17.99 -4.27
CA LEU A 55 19.15 -17.47 -5.27
C LEU A 55 18.42 -16.67 -6.35
N GLU A 56 17.22 -17.10 -6.76
CA GLU A 56 16.41 -16.41 -7.77
C GLU A 56 15.81 -15.12 -7.21
N VAL A 57 15.36 -15.14 -5.95
CA VAL A 57 14.86 -13.95 -5.25
C VAL A 57 15.95 -12.89 -5.16
N ILE A 58 17.14 -13.26 -4.69
CA ILE A 58 18.29 -12.34 -4.58
C ILE A 58 18.69 -11.83 -5.96
N LYS A 59 18.75 -12.70 -6.98
CA LYS A 59 19.05 -12.28 -8.34
C LYS A 59 18.03 -11.25 -8.84
N GLY A 60 16.73 -11.49 -8.64
CA GLY A 60 15.66 -10.56 -9.00
C GLY A 60 15.75 -9.21 -8.26
N MET A 61 16.26 -9.18 -7.03
CA MET A 61 16.43 -7.93 -6.25
C MET A 61 17.55 -7.04 -6.80
N PHE A 62 18.65 -7.62 -7.29
CA PHE A 62 19.84 -6.85 -7.69
C PHE A 62 20.00 -6.68 -9.20
N THR A 63 19.44 -7.57 -10.02
CA THR A 63 19.54 -7.49 -11.47
C THR A 63 18.19 -7.14 -12.10
N PRO A 64 17.97 -5.90 -12.55
CA PRO A 64 16.78 -5.55 -13.32
C PRO A 64 16.93 -6.10 -14.74
N MET A 65 16.46 -7.34 -14.97
CA MET A 65 16.39 -7.95 -16.29
C MET A 65 14.94 -8.25 -16.65
N CYS A 66 14.56 -7.89 -17.86
CA CYS A 66 13.28 -8.29 -18.45
C CYS A 66 13.57 -8.92 -19.81
N GLN A 67 13.43 -10.24 -19.94
CA GLN A 67 13.65 -10.94 -21.19
C GLN A 67 12.44 -10.83 -22.14
N ASP A 68 11.21 -10.85 -21.61
CA ASP A 68 9.96 -10.77 -22.37
C ASP A 68 9.02 -9.67 -21.82
N CYS A 69 9.47 -8.41 -21.89
CA CYS A 69 8.68 -7.28 -21.41
C CYS A 69 7.52 -6.95 -22.37
N ASP A 70 6.34 -7.51 -22.11
CA ASP A 70 5.10 -7.04 -22.70
C ASP A 70 4.65 -5.72 -22.06
N SER A 71 3.81 -4.96 -22.77
CA SER A 71 3.26 -3.68 -22.30
C SER A 71 2.52 -3.80 -20.96
N ARG A 72 1.93 -4.96 -20.68
CA ARG A 72 1.29 -5.27 -19.39
C ARG A 72 2.28 -5.33 -18.23
N VAL A 73 3.42 -6.00 -18.43
CA VAL A 73 4.48 -6.12 -17.42
C VAL A 73 5.09 -4.74 -17.13
N LEU A 74 5.28 -3.93 -18.18
CA LEU A 74 5.75 -2.55 -18.03
C LEU A 74 4.75 -1.70 -17.23
N LEU A 75 3.45 -1.79 -17.53
CA LEU A 75 2.41 -1.08 -16.79
C LEU A 75 2.37 -1.50 -15.31
N GLN A 76 2.51 -2.79 -15.03
CA GLN A 76 2.60 -3.28 -13.65
C GLN A 76 3.86 -2.77 -12.94
N ALA A 77 5.01 -2.76 -13.60
CA ALA A 77 6.25 -2.22 -13.04
C ALA A 77 6.13 -0.73 -12.71
N VAL A 78 5.57 0.07 -13.62
CA VAL A 78 5.28 1.51 -13.39
C VAL A 78 4.25 1.69 -12.28
N GLY A 79 3.24 0.82 -12.21
CA GLY A 79 2.23 0.79 -11.15
C GLY A 79 2.83 0.50 -9.78
N ILE A 80 3.77 -0.46 -9.68
CA ILE A 80 4.50 -0.76 -8.45
C ILE A 80 5.33 0.44 -7.99
N VAL A 81 6.02 1.12 -8.91
CA VAL A 81 6.79 2.34 -8.58
C VAL A 81 5.87 3.43 -8.02
N GLY A 82 4.71 3.66 -8.64
CA GLY A 82 3.72 4.65 -8.16
C GLY A 82 3.07 4.26 -6.83
N ALA A 83 2.82 2.96 -6.64
CA ALA A 83 2.26 2.43 -5.40
C ALA A 83 3.25 2.52 -4.22
N VAL A 84 4.55 2.33 -4.48
CA VAL A 84 5.59 2.45 -3.44
C VAL A 84 5.94 3.92 -3.17
N ILE A 85 6.13 4.71 -4.23
CA ILE A 85 6.50 6.13 -4.12
C ILE A 85 5.26 6.99 -4.32
N MET A 86 4.47 7.10 -3.26
CA MET A 86 3.26 7.90 -3.29
C MET A 86 3.57 9.40 -3.17
N PRO A 87 3.17 10.26 -4.14
CA PRO A 87 3.51 11.67 -4.14
C PRO A 87 2.90 12.43 -2.96
N HIS A 88 1.70 12.03 -2.51
CA HIS A 88 1.04 12.62 -1.36
C HIS A 88 1.82 12.40 -0.04
N ASN A 89 2.61 11.32 0.06
CA ASN A 89 3.45 11.08 1.23
C ASN A 89 4.60 12.08 1.34
N LEU A 90 5.09 12.66 0.24
CA LEU A 90 6.11 13.72 0.29
C LEU A 90 5.58 14.98 0.99
N TYR A 91 4.34 15.36 0.69
CA TYR A 91 3.65 16.47 1.36
C TYR A 91 3.33 16.13 2.81
N LEU A 92 2.88 14.90 3.08
CA LEU A 92 2.55 14.46 4.43
C LEU A 92 3.79 14.44 5.34
N HIS A 93 4.88 13.79 4.94
CA HIS A 93 6.10 13.70 5.75
C HIS A 93 6.74 15.07 5.98
N SER A 94 6.76 15.95 4.97
CA SER A 94 7.28 17.32 5.15
C SER A 94 6.48 18.14 6.16
N ALA A 95 5.17 17.87 6.31
CA ALA A 95 4.34 18.47 7.33
C ALA A 95 4.49 17.79 8.71
N LEU A 96 4.55 16.46 8.75
CA LEU A 96 4.69 15.69 10.00
C LEU A 96 6.01 15.98 10.72
N VAL A 97 7.10 16.26 9.99
CA VAL A 97 8.37 16.69 10.59
C VAL A 97 8.21 17.97 11.42
N LYS A 98 7.25 18.85 11.07
CA LYS A 98 6.97 20.08 11.85
C LYS A 98 6.16 19.83 13.13
N SER A 99 5.57 18.65 13.31
CA SER A 99 4.82 18.31 14.52
C SER A 99 5.73 18.09 15.74
N ARG A 100 7.02 17.82 15.51
CA ARG A 100 8.01 17.68 16.58
C ARG A 100 8.68 19.01 16.86
N GLU A 101 8.74 19.37 18.13
CA GLU A 101 9.40 20.60 18.56
C GLU A 101 10.92 20.47 18.41
N VAL A 102 11.47 21.25 17.46
CA VAL A 102 12.92 21.35 17.23
C VAL A 102 13.29 22.82 17.30
N ASP A 103 14.25 23.16 18.16
CA ASP A 103 14.82 24.49 18.22
C ASP A 103 15.68 24.75 16.97
N ARG A 104 15.13 25.57 16.07
CA ARG A 104 15.73 25.88 14.75
C ARG A 104 16.83 26.94 14.84
N GLN A 105 17.01 27.60 15.98
CA GLN A 105 18.09 28.57 16.16
C GLN A 105 19.44 27.88 16.38
N GLN A 106 19.43 26.63 16.87
CA GLN A 106 20.64 25.86 17.13
C GLN A 106 20.89 24.84 16.02
N PRO A 107 21.93 25.02 15.18
CA PRO A 107 22.17 24.14 14.03
C PRO A 107 22.51 22.70 14.42
N LYS A 108 23.11 22.50 15.62
CA LYS A 108 23.39 21.17 16.16
C LYS A 108 22.10 20.36 16.40
N LYS A 109 21.06 20.98 16.96
CA LYS A 109 19.76 20.34 17.22
C LYS A 109 19.02 20.00 15.93
N VAL A 110 19.11 20.85 14.91
CA VAL A 110 18.54 20.57 13.58
C VAL A 110 19.25 19.37 12.93
N LYS A 111 20.59 19.30 13.01
CA LYS A 111 21.36 18.16 12.49
C LYS A 111 21.00 16.85 13.20
N GLU A 112 20.85 16.90 14.52
CA GLU A 112 20.43 15.75 15.33
C GLU A 112 19.00 15.29 14.97
N ALA A 113 18.06 16.23 14.86
CA ALA A 113 16.69 15.93 14.43
C ALA A 113 16.67 15.28 13.04
N ASN A 114 17.42 15.82 12.07
CA ASN A 114 17.53 15.25 10.73
C ASN A 114 18.08 13.81 10.75
N LYS A 115 19.05 13.52 11.62
CA LYS A 115 19.56 12.15 11.81
C LYS A 115 18.46 11.21 12.31
N TYR A 116 17.69 11.60 13.31
CA TYR A 116 16.60 10.77 13.83
C TYR A 116 15.48 10.57 12.80
N PHE A 117 15.07 11.62 12.10
CA PHE A 117 14.08 11.51 11.03
C PHE A 117 14.54 10.62 9.88
N PHE A 118 15.83 10.69 9.52
CA PHE A 118 16.40 9.81 8.52
C PHE A 118 16.37 8.34 8.98
N VAL A 119 16.81 8.05 10.21
CA VAL A 119 16.78 6.69 10.76
C VAL A 119 15.36 6.15 10.84
N GLU A 120 14.40 6.95 11.30
CA GLU A 120 12.98 6.58 11.38
C GLU A 120 12.42 6.23 10.00
N ALA A 121 12.68 7.07 8.99
CA ALA A 121 12.22 6.83 7.62
C ALA A 121 12.89 5.59 7.00
N VAL A 122 14.20 5.40 7.20
CA VAL A 122 14.93 4.24 6.68
C VAL A 122 14.41 2.94 7.29
N ILE A 123 14.19 2.89 8.61
CA ILE A 123 13.65 1.69 9.27
C ILE A 123 12.24 1.38 8.73
N ALA A 124 11.36 2.37 8.66
CA ALA A 124 9.99 2.17 8.17
C ALA A 124 9.97 1.67 6.71
N LEU A 125 10.79 2.26 5.83
CA LEU A 125 10.89 1.84 4.43
C LEU A 125 11.55 0.47 4.29
N LEU A 126 12.53 0.13 5.12
CA LEU A 126 13.19 -1.18 5.12
C LEU A 126 12.22 -2.29 5.57
N VAL A 127 11.42 -2.05 6.60
CA VAL A 127 10.37 -2.99 7.03
C VAL A 127 9.33 -3.18 5.92
N SER A 128 8.86 -2.09 5.29
CA SER A 128 7.94 -2.15 4.16
C SER A 128 8.53 -2.93 2.97
N PHE A 129 9.81 -2.70 2.66
CA PHE A 129 10.52 -3.43 1.62
C PHE A 129 10.58 -4.94 1.90
N ILE A 130 10.92 -5.35 3.12
CA ILE A 130 10.98 -6.76 3.51
C ILE A 130 9.60 -7.43 3.38
N ILE A 131 8.54 -6.77 3.86
CA ILE A 131 7.17 -7.30 3.74
C ILE A 131 6.80 -7.48 2.26
N ASN A 132 7.06 -6.48 1.42
CA ASN A 132 6.77 -6.56 -0.01
C ASN A 132 7.55 -7.69 -0.69
N VAL A 133 8.82 -7.91 -0.33
CA VAL A 133 9.60 -9.05 -0.83
C VAL A 133 8.99 -10.38 -0.41
N PHE A 134 8.58 -10.53 0.85
CA PHE A 134 7.94 -11.76 1.33
C PHE A 134 6.63 -12.03 0.61
N VAL A 135 5.75 -11.03 0.51
CA VAL A 135 4.45 -11.14 -0.18
C VAL A 135 4.65 -11.54 -1.64
N VAL A 136 5.51 -10.83 -2.38
CA VAL A 136 5.77 -11.11 -3.80
C VAL A 136 6.39 -12.51 -3.97
N ALA A 137 7.32 -12.91 -3.12
CA ALA A 137 7.98 -14.22 -3.25
C ALA A 137 7.04 -15.39 -2.93
N VAL A 138 6.18 -15.27 -1.91
CA VAL A 138 5.18 -16.30 -1.55
C VAL A 138 4.19 -16.49 -2.69
N PHE A 139 3.65 -15.39 -3.24
CA PHE A 139 2.71 -15.47 -4.35
C PHE A 139 3.39 -15.91 -5.66
N ALA A 140 4.62 -15.46 -5.93
CA ALA A 140 5.36 -15.91 -7.11
C ALA A 140 5.60 -17.42 -7.05
N ASN A 141 6.11 -17.96 -5.94
CA ASN A 141 6.34 -19.39 -5.82
C ASN A 141 5.05 -20.22 -5.88
N GLY A 142 3.96 -19.68 -5.33
CA GLY A 142 2.66 -20.34 -5.25
C GLY A 142 1.84 -20.33 -6.54
N LEU A 143 1.89 -19.23 -7.30
CA LEU A 143 0.95 -18.95 -8.40
C LEU A 143 1.64 -18.72 -9.76
N PHE A 144 2.96 -18.50 -9.80
CA PHE A 144 3.64 -18.24 -11.07
C PHE A 144 3.65 -19.48 -11.96
N ASN A 145 3.16 -19.32 -13.20
CA ASN A 145 3.06 -20.37 -14.20
C ASN A 145 2.24 -21.61 -13.75
N LYS A 146 1.27 -21.40 -12.85
CA LYS A 146 0.31 -22.42 -12.39
C LYS A 146 -1.04 -22.24 -13.05
N THR A 147 -1.75 -23.35 -13.24
CA THR A 147 -3.15 -23.37 -13.71
C THR A 147 -4.12 -23.42 -12.54
N ASN A 148 -5.38 -23.06 -12.76
CA ASN A 148 -6.39 -23.14 -11.69
C ASN A 148 -6.57 -24.58 -11.19
N ALA A 149 -6.40 -25.59 -12.05
CA ALA A 149 -6.42 -27.00 -11.65
C ALA A 149 -5.32 -27.34 -10.62
N ASP A 150 -4.12 -26.76 -10.74
CA ASP A 150 -3.02 -26.99 -9.80
C ASP A 150 -3.32 -26.39 -8.42
N VAL A 151 -3.90 -25.19 -8.40
CA VAL A 151 -4.32 -24.52 -7.17
C VAL A 151 -5.50 -25.25 -6.53
N TYR A 152 -6.47 -25.69 -7.34
CA TYR A 152 -7.62 -26.48 -6.89
C TYR A 152 -7.19 -27.79 -6.22
N ALA A 153 -6.22 -28.50 -6.80
CA ALA A 153 -5.67 -29.72 -6.20
C ALA A 153 -5.02 -29.45 -4.84
N THR A 154 -4.35 -28.30 -4.70
CA THR A 154 -3.72 -27.87 -3.45
C THR A 154 -4.76 -27.55 -2.38
N CYS A 155 -5.87 -26.89 -2.74
CA CYS A 155 -7.00 -26.65 -1.85
C CYS A 155 -7.70 -27.96 -1.43
N ALA A 156 -7.96 -28.85 -2.40
CA ALA A 156 -8.63 -30.13 -2.15
C ALA A 156 -7.82 -31.05 -1.22
N ALA A 157 -6.48 -31.02 -1.31
CA ALA A 157 -5.60 -31.82 -0.45
C ALA A 157 -5.74 -31.49 1.05
N ARG A 158 -6.26 -30.31 1.40
CA ARG A 158 -6.44 -29.87 2.79
C ARG A 158 -7.88 -30.07 3.32
N ASN A 159 -8.79 -30.60 2.50
CA ASN A 159 -10.23 -30.69 2.80
C ASN A 159 -10.89 -29.34 3.12
N ASP A 160 -10.32 -28.23 2.66
CA ASP A 160 -10.98 -26.93 2.73
C ASP A 160 -11.89 -26.78 1.51
N GLU A 161 -13.20 -26.80 1.72
CA GLU A 161 -14.18 -26.40 0.69
C GLU A 161 -14.05 -24.90 0.33
N LEU A 162 -13.30 -24.17 1.16
CA LEU A 162 -13.04 -22.74 1.08
C LEU A 162 -12.13 -22.39 -0.12
N GLY A 163 -12.72 -22.27 -1.31
CA GLY A 163 -12.01 -21.81 -2.51
C GLY A 163 -12.29 -22.60 -3.79
N MET A 164 -13.03 -23.70 -3.69
CA MET A 164 -13.41 -24.53 -4.84
C MET A 164 -14.26 -23.78 -5.88
N ASP A 165 -15.02 -22.77 -5.46
CA ASP A 165 -15.81 -21.90 -6.36
C ASP A 165 -14.95 -20.83 -7.06
N THR A 166 -13.84 -20.42 -6.43
CA THR A 166 -12.94 -19.37 -6.93
C THR A 166 -11.99 -19.92 -7.98
N PHE A 167 -11.38 -21.09 -7.70
CA PHE A 167 -10.49 -21.77 -8.63
C PHE A 167 -11.22 -22.94 -9.28
N LYS A 168 -11.82 -22.72 -10.45
CA LYS A 168 -12.46 -23.80 -11.19
C LYS A 168 -11.41 -24.81 -11.67
N ASN A 169 -11.79 -26.09 -11.79
CA ASN A 169 -10.92 -27.12 -12.35
C ASN A 169 -10.80 -26.96 -13.88
N ASN A 170 -10.04 -25.96 -14.33
CA ASN A 170 -9.71 -25.69 -15.73
C ASN A 170 -8.20 -25.46 -15.89
N THR A 171 -7.74 -25.56 -17.14
CA THR A 171 -6.34 -25.34 -17.54
C THR A 171 -6.00 -23.87 -17.79
N ASP A 172 -6.94 -22.96 -17.53
CA ASP A 172 -6.72 -21.53 -17.70
C ASP A 172 -5.68 -21.04 -16.68
N PRO A 173 -4.84 -20.06 -17.07
CA PRO A 173 -3.87 -19.47 -16.16
C PRO A 173 -4.60 -18.79 -14.99
N VAL A 174 -4.00 -18.87 -13.80
CA VAL A 174 -4.59 -18.28 -12.60
C VAL A 174 -4.66 -16.75 -12.73
N SER A 175 -5.87 -16.20 -12.64
CA SER A 175 -6.06 -14.75 -12.48
C SER A 175 -5.85 -14.38 -11.02
N VAL A 176 -4.74 -13.69 -10.73
CA VAL A 176 -4.39 -13.28 -9.37
C VAL A 176 -5.04 -11.92 -9.07
N ASP A 177 -5.95 -11.91 -8.10
CA ASP A 177 -6.49 -10.69 -7.50
C ASP A 177 -6.37 -10.76 -5.96
N LEU A 178 -6.73 -9.67 -5.26
CA LEU A 178 -6.64 -9.60 -3.80
C LEU A 178 -7.49 -10.68 -3.09
N PHE A 179 -8.59 -11.11 -3.71
CA PHE A 179 -9.51 -12.09 -3.14
C PHE A 179 -8.98 -13.51 -3.33
N ALA A 180 -8.66 -13.88 -4.56
CA ALA A 180 -8.03 -15.14 -4.95
C ALA A 180 -6.70 -15.35 -4.23
N GLY A 181 -5.89 -14.30 -4.04
CA GLY A 181 -4.67 -14.36 -3.24
C GLY A 181 -4.94 -14.76 -1.79
N GLY A 182 -5.98 -14.20 -1.16
CA GLY A 182 -6.38 -14.58 0.20
C GLY A 182 -6.86 -16.02 0.32
N ILE A 183 -7.65 -16.49 -0.66
CA ILE A 183 -8.09 -17.90 -0.72
C ILE A 183 -6.91 -18.84 -0.92
N PHE A 184 -5.96 -18.49 -1.80
CA PHE A 184 -4.74 -19.26 -2.00
C PHE A 184 -3.94 -19.42 -0.70
N LEU A 185 -3.74 -18.33 0.05
CA LEU A 185 -3.08 -18.40 1.36
C LEU A 185 -3.85 -19.28 2.35
N GLY A 186 -5.19 -19.22 2.31
CA GLY A 186 -6.09 -20.10 3.05
C GLY A 186 -5.83 -21.58 2.75
N CYS A 187 -5.82 -21.96 1.47
CA CYS A 187 -5.55 -23.32 1.05
C CYS A 187 -4.14 -23.78 1.45
N GLN A 188 -3.12 -22.95 1.20
CA GLN A 188 -1.72 -23.34 1.36
C GLN A 188 -1.23 -23.30 2.81
N PHE A 189 -1.61 -22.29 3.59
CA PHE A 189 -1.10 -22.07 4.96
C PHE A 189 -2.18 -22.22 6.03
N GLY A 190 -3.44 -22.12 5.67
CA GLY A 190 -4.61 -22.39 6.52
C GLY A 190 -5.47 -21.14 6.72
N ILE A 191 -6.65 -21.33 7.31
CA ILE A 191 -7.65 -20.26 7.45
C ILE A 191 -7.14 -19.02 8.22
N LEU A 192 -6.18 -19.20 9.14
CA LEU A 192 -5.57 -18.10 9.88
C LEU A 192 -4.81 -17.14 8.96
N ALA A 193 -4.08 -17.65 7.97
CA ALA A 193 -3.36 -16.84 6.99
C ALA A 193 -4.33 -15.99 6.16
N MET A 194 -5.44 -16.58 5.72
CA MET A 194 -6.51 -15.87 5.02
C MET A 194 -7.10 -14.72 5.86
N TYR A 195 -7.38 -14.95 7.14
CA TYR A 195 -7.90 -13.89 8.02
C TYR A 195 -6.88 -12.79 8.28
N ILE A 196 -5.60 -13.13 8.48
CA ILE A 196 -4.54 -12.14 8.68
C ILE A 196 -4.38 -11.28 7.43
N TRP A 197 -4.43 -11.88 6.23
CA TRP A 197 -4.45 -11.16 4.96
C TRP A 197 -5.65 -10.22 4.85
N ALA A 198 -6.86 -10.71 5.14
CA ALA A 198 -8.07 -9.90 5.06
C ALA A 198 -8.06 -8.70 6.03
N ILE A 199 -7.63 -8.93 7.28
CA ILE A 199 -7.44 -7.88 8.28
C ILE A 199 -6.35 -6.91 7.84
N GLY A 200 -5.27 -7.41 7.25
CA GLY A 200 -4.17 -6.63 6.70
C GLY A 200 -4.61 -5.68 5.60
N ILE A 201 -5.40 -6.15 4.63
CA ILE A 201 -5.97 -5.32 3.56
C ILE A 201 -6.89 -4.26 4.14
N LEU A 202 -7.76 -4.62 5.09
CA LEU A 202 -8.65 -3.66 5.75
C LEU A 202 -7.85 -2.58 6.47
N ALA A 203 -6.82 -2.98 7.21
CA ALA A 203 -5.93 -2.06 7.91
C ALA A 203 -5.17 -1.12 6.95
N ALA A 204 -4.68 -1.64 5.83
CA ALA A 204 -4.01 -0.84 4.81
C ALA A 204 -4.96 0.20 4.19
N GLY A 205 -6.21 -0.19 3.92
CA GLY A 205 -7.26 0.72 3.44
C GLY A 205 -7.57 1.85 4.44
N GLN A 206 -7.61 1.54 5.74
CA GLN A 206 -7.82 2.54 6.78
C GLN A 206 -6.62 3.48 6.95
N SER A 207 -5.40 2.95 6.93
CA SER A 207 -4.18 3.76 6.98
C SER A 207 -4.10 4.74 5.80
N SER A 208 -4.37 4.27 4.57
CA SER A 208 -4.42 5.11 3.36
C SER A 208 -5.48 6.22 3.47
N THR A 209 -6.62 5.93 4.10
CA THR A 209 -7.65 6.94 4.38
C THR A 209 -7.12 8.06 5.24
N MET A 210 -6.44 7.72 6.33
CA MET A 210 -5.87 8.70 7.24
C MET A 210 -4.81 9.55 6.54
N THR A 211 -3.81 8.93 5.92
CA THR A 211 -2.71 9.63 5.27
C THR A 211 -3.20 10.53 4.13
N GLY A 212 -4.18 10.07 3.35
CA GLY A 212 -4.81 10.86 2.30
C GLY A 212 -5.53 12.11 2.81
N THR A 213 -6.20 12.04 3.97
CA THR A 213 -6.89 13.19 4.56
C THR A 213 -5.93 14.24 5.11
N TYR A 214 -4.82 13.82 5.73
CA TYR A 214 -3.76 14.71 6.19
C TYR A 214 -2.98 15.31 5.02
N ALA A 215 -2.59 14.51 4.02
CA ALA A 215 -1.91 15.02 2.83
C ALA A 215 -2.80 16.03 2.08
N GLY A 216 -4.09 15.70 1.91
CA GLY A 216 -5.08 16.60 1.32
C GLY A 216 -5.27 17.89 2.13
N GLN A 217 -5.12 17.83 3.45
CA GLN A 217 -5.11 19.02 4.30
C GLN A 217 -3.98 19.97 3.92
N PHE A 218 -2.75 19.47 3.96
CA PHE A 218 -1.57 20.29 3.72
C PHE A 218 -1.51 20.81 2.29
N ALA A 219 -1.96 20.01 1.31
CA ALA A 219 -2.07 20.45 -0.07
C ALA A 219 -3.11 21.58 -0.23
N MET A 220 -4.32 21.43 0.31
CA MET A 220 -5.38 22.45 0.19
C MET A 220 -5.02 23.75 0.93
N GLU A 221 -4.45 23.65 2.13
CA GLU A 221 -4.07 24.82 2.92
C GLU A 221 -2.81 25.49 2.35
N GLY A 222 -1.85 24.72 1.83
CA GLY A 222 -0.62 25.24 1.25
C GLY A 222 -0.80 25.87 -0.13
N PHE A 223 -1.52 25.21 -1.05
CA PHE A 223 -1.66 25.68 -2.43
C PHE A 223 -2.89 26.56 -2.66
N LEU A 224 -4.02 26.25 -2.02
CA LEU A 224 -5.29 26.95 -2.27
C LEU A 224 -5.70 27.88 -1.12
N ASN A 225 -4.95 27.88 0.00
CA ASN A 225 -5.29 28.59 1.23
C ASN A 225 -6.74 28.33 1.71
N LEU A 226 -7.25 27.12 1.48
CA LEU A 226 -8.61 26.70 1.82
C LEU A 226 -8.63 25.91 3.13
N GLN A 227 -9.19 26.52 4.17
CA GLN A 227 -9.33 25.94 5.51
C GLN A 227 -10.68 25.22 5.63
N TRP A 228 -10.71 23.92 5.32
CA TRP A 228 -11.90 23.07 5.47
C TRP A 228 -11.83 22.25 6.76
N ALA A 229 -12.98 22.11 7.44
CA ALA A 229 -13.10 21.18 8.56
C ALA A 229 -12.79 19.74 8.11
N ARG A 230 -12.10 18.98 8.97
CA ARG A 230 -11.63 17.61 8.67
C ARG A 230 -12.75 16.71 8.12
N TRP A 231 -13.90 16.65 8.81
CA TRP A 231 -15.08 15.88 8.35
C TRP A 231 -15.49 16.23 6.92
N LYS A 232 -15.62 17.53 6.61
CA LYS A 232 -16.09 17.98 5.29
C LYS A 232 -15.14 17.53 4.19
N ARG A 233 -13.83 17.61 4.46
CA ARG A 233 -12.79 17.15 3.53
C ARG A 233 -12.86 15.63 3.32
N VAL A 234 -12.94 14.84 4.40
CA VAL A 234 -13.03 13.38 4.32
C VAL A 234 -14.27 12.95 3.56
N LEU A 235 -15.43 13.54 3.87
CA LEU A 235 -16.68 13.23 3.19
C LEU A 235 -16.60 13.52 1.70
N PHE A 236 -16.05 14.68 1.33
CA PHE A 236 -15.93 15.10 -0.05
C PHE A 236 -15.01 14.18 -0.86
N THR A 237 -13.78 13.93 -0.36
CA THR A 237 -12.82 13.06 -1.05
C THR A 237 -13.31 11.61 -1.12
N ARG A 238 -14.00 11.12 -0.09
CA ARG A 238 -14.60 9.79 -0.09
C ARG A 238 -15.75 9.67 -1.07
N THR A 239 -16.61 10.67 -1.15
CA THR A 239 -17.71 10.67 -2.12
C THR A 239 -17.16 10.60 -3.55
N ILE A 240 -16.14 11.40 -3.87
CA ILE A 240 -15.50 11.38 -5.19
C ILE A 240 -14.85 10.03 -5.51
N ALA A 241 -14.22 9.37 -4.54
CA ALA A 241 -13.58 8.07 -4.76
C ALA A 241 -14.60 6.91 -4.84
N ILE A 242 -15.65 6.96 -4.03
CA ILE A 242 -16.60 5.86 -3.86
C ILE A 242 -17.65 5.85 -4.96
N VAL A 243 -18.08 7.00 -5.47
CA VAL A 243 -19.11 7.06 -6.52
C VAL A 243 -18.70 6.28 -7.78
N PRO A 244 -17.52 6.50 -8.39
CA PRO A 244 -17.07 5.70 -9.54
C PRO A 244 -16.94 4.22 -9.19
N THR A 245 -16.37 3.92 -8.02
CA THR A 245 -16.16 2.54 -7.56
C THR A 245 -17.48 1.80 -7.36
N PHE A 246 -18.51 2.45 -6.82
CA PHE A 246 -19.83 1.89 -6.64
C PHE A 246 -20.50 1.60 -7.99
N PHE A 247 -20.41 2.52 -8.95
CA PHE A 247 -20.95 2.29 -10.29
C PHE A 247 -20.26 1.11 -10.99
N VAL A 248 -18.93 1.03 -10.93
CA VAL A 248 -18.19 -0.12 -11.49
C VAL A 248 -18.56 -1.41 -10.74
N ALA A 249 -18.66 -1.40 -9.41
CA ALA A 249 -19.01 -2.60 -8.65
C ALA A 249 -20.47 -3.05 -8.85
N PHE A 250 -21.37 -2.17 -9.28
CA PHE A 250 -22.77 -2.48 -9.54
C PHE A 250 -22.99 -2.96 -10.98
N TYR A 251 -22.31 -2.36 -11.95
CA TYR A 251 -22.51 -2.66 -13.38
C TYR A 251 -21.47 -3.63 -13.98
N SER A 252 -20.31 -3.79 -13.34
CA SER A 252 -19.12 -4.46 -13.89
C SER A 252 -18.58 -5.56 -12.98
N ASN A 253 -17.72 -6.42 -13.55
CA ASN A 253 -17.08 -7.53 -12.85
C ASN A 253 -15.77 -7.10 -12.15
N ILE A 254 -15.21 -7.98 -11.29
CA ILE A 254 -13.97 -7.75 -10.51
C ILE A 254 -12.79 -7.30 -11.39
N GLN A 255 -12.71 -7.78 -12.62
CA GLN A 255 -11.62 -7.46 -13.55
C GLN A 255 -11.54 -5.96 -13.89
N ASP A 256 -12.69 -5.27 -13.97
CA ASP A 256 -12.74 -3.83 -14.26
C ASP A 256 -12.27 -2.99 -13.05
N LEU A 257 -12.47 -3.49 -11.82
CA LEU A 257 -11.96 -2.86 -10.60
C LEU A 257 -10.44 -2.94 -10.52
N THR A 258 -9.86 -4.09 -10.86
CA THR A 258 -8.40 -4.25 -10.94
C THR A 258 -7.80 -3.33 -12.01
N GLY A 259 -8.40 -3.26 -13.20
CA GLY A 259 -7.96 -2.34 -14.25
C GLY A 259 -8.04 -0.87 -13.84
N MET A 260 -9.10 -0.46 -13.13
CA MET A 260 -9.22 0.89 -12.57
C MET A 260 -8.10 1.19 -11.57
N ASN A 261 -7.77 0.22 -10.70
CA ASN A 261 -6.68 0.38 -9.74
C ASN A 261 -5.31 0.56 -10.43
N ASP A 262 -5.05 -0.21 -11.50
CA ASP A 262 -3.82 -0.08 -12.28
C ASP A 262 -3.70 1.30 -12.94
N VAL A 263 -4.81 1.82 -13.50
CA VAL A 263 -4.87 3.17 -14.07
C VAL A 263 -4.63 4.23 -13.00
N LEU A 264 -5.22 4.09 -11.82
CA LEU A 264 -5.00 5.01 -10.70
C LEU A 264 -3.53 5.03 -10.26
N ASN A 265 -2.88 3.87 -10.17
CA ASN A 265 -1.46 3.77 -9.84
C ASN A 265 -0.58 4.40 -10.93
N ALA A 266 -0.92 4.23 -12.21
CA ALA A 266 -0.23 4.89 -13.31
C ALA A 266 -0.37 6.43 -13.23
N ILE A 267 -1.53 6.94 -12.85
CA ILE A 267 -1.75 8.37 -12.61
C ILE A 267 -0.88 8.87 -11.45
N MET A 268 -0.70 8.08 -10.38
CA MET A 268 0.22 8.46 -9.29
C MET A 268 1.66 8.59 -9.77
N SER A 269 2.13 7.68 -10.63
CA SER A 269 3.45 7.77 -11.25
C SER A 269 3.61 9.04 -12.11
N LEU A 270 2.56 9.46 -12.82
CA LEU A 270 2.56 10.71 -13.58
C LEU A 270 2.62 11.96 -12.68
N GLN A 271 2.06 11.90 -11.47
CA GLN A 271 2.09 13.00 -10.51
C GLN A 271 3.44 13.14 -9.79
N LEU A 272 4.22 12.06 -9.72
CA LEU A 272 5.48 12.00 -8.98
C LEU A 272 6.48 13.10 -9.38
N PRO A 273 6.75 13.38 -10.67
CA PRO A 273 7.65 14.47 -11.07
C PRO A 273 7.23 15.85 -10.55
N PHE A 274 5.92 16.13 -10.48
CA PHE A 274 5.42 17.41 -10.00
C PHE A 274 5.64 17.62 -8.49
N ALA A 275 5.74 16.53 -7.73
CA ALA A 275 6.08 16.59 -6.31
C ALA A 275 7.60 16.56 -6.08
N THR A 276 8.35 15.74 -6.84
CA THR A 276 9.78 15.56 -6.62
C THR A 276 10.63 16.69 -7.17
N LEU A 277 10.33 17.24 -8.35
CA LEU A 277 11.12 18.32 -8.95
C LEU A 277 11.18 19.58 -8.06
N PRO A 278 10.07 20.10 -7.52
CA PRO A 278 10.13 21.23 -6.58
C PRO A 278 10.87 20.87 -5.30
N THR A 279 10.69 19.65 -4.79
CA THR A 279 11.37 19.18 -3.57
C THR A 279 12.89 19.17 -3.76
N ILE A 280 13.39 18.67 -4.89
CA ILE A 280 14.82 18.69 -5.22
C ILE A 280 15.29 20.15 -5.39
N ALA A 281 14.56 20.97 -6.16
CA ALA A 281 14.92 22.36 -6.37
C ALA A 281 15.04 23.16 -5.05
N PHE A 282 14.10 22.98 -4.12
CA PHE A 282 14.14 23.65 -2.83
C PHE A 282 15.22 23.08 -1.91
N THR A 283 15.44 21.77 -1.91
CA THR A 283 16.48 21.15 -1.06
C THR A 283 17.90 21.40 -1.56
N SER A 284 18.09 21.68 -2.85
CA SER A 284 19.40 22.06 -3.42
C SER A 284 19.68 23.57 -3.35
N SER A 285 18.68 24.41 -3.03
CA SER A 285 18.86 25.86 -2.96
C SER A 285 19.52 26.30 -1.66
N VAL A 286 20.68 26.96 -1.76
CA VAL A 286 21.38 27.59 -0.61
C VAL A 286 20.51 28.64 0.07
N HIS A 287 19.66 29.33 -0.69
CA HIS A 287 18.82 30.40 -0.16
C HIS A 287 17.71 29.87 0.79
N ILE A 288 17.28 28.62 0.61
CA ILE A 288 16.23 27.98 1.43
C ILE A 288 16.85 27.11 2.52
N MET A 289 17.81 26.25 2.16
CA MET A 289 18.37 25.24 3.08
C MET A 289 19.63 25.71 3.82
N GLY A 290 20.28 26.80 3.37
CA GLY A 290 21.53 27.28 3.93
C GLY A 290 22.61 26.19 3.95
N GLN A 291 23.15 25.92 5.14
CA GLN A 291 24.17 24.90 5.37
C GLN A 291 23.67 23.44 5.28
N PHE A 292 22.37 23.21 5.17
CA PHE A 292 21.75 21.88 5.08
C PHE A 292 21.31 21.51 3.66
N LYS A 293 21.82 22.20 2.64
CA LYS A 293 21.50 21.90 1.24
C LYS A 293 21.91 20.49 0.85
N ASN A 294 21.24 19.92 -0.14
CA ASN A 294 21.67 18.69 -0.80
C ASN A 294 22.83 18.99 -1.78
N GLY A 295 23.92 18.22 -1.69
CA GLY A 295 25.16 18.43 -2.46
C GLY A 295 26.17 19.31 -1.72
#